data_AF-A0A959VBH8-F1
#
_entry.id   AF-A0A959VBH8-F1
#
_cell.length_a   1.000
_cell.length_b   1.000
_cell.length_c   1.000
_cell.angle_alpha   90.00
_cell.angle_beta   90.00
_cell.angle_gamma   90.00
#
_symmetry.space_group_name_H-M   'P 1'
#
loop_
_entity.id
_entity.type
_entity.pdbx_description
1 polymer ?
#
loop_
_entity_poly.entity_id
_entity_poly.type
_entity_poly.pdbx_seq_one_letter_code
_entity_poly.pdbx_strand_id
1 'polypeptide(L)'
;MRIKSILLIVAVLVGINLQAQEKGNKNVVTEERTINGFTGLVVSGAVTVHLEQDAAFLVKVETDDNLQDNVITELDGNKLIVKSTKIKNPTKLNVYVHMPELKYLRASGATDVVGKSVFETDEMIIVASGAASVELNIMVDYLETEVSGAADLKLEGDAKTHKLNVSGAGSLNAVNLQTEKAMYNLSGAGDANLMVTEEISGTKKGAADISVAGNPAKSSVQGGDWDDENYTVHSENYYDSVKVKVGKIKVEVYDGDDSVRVIVGDREFKVDDEGNVKYWRNKKPRFNGHWAGFDMGLNGFVNTDFNQSFPPEYEFLELRMPKSVAVHVNFFEQNVAFSKNQKWGMVTGLGINWNNYRFSKNTRLDPDSSYLIGYRMDGISIRKTKLTAMYLSVPLLFEFQTNSEHKKNSFHIGAGMIASARLSSHTKIYYDEHNKEYTLSRYSAESGKYELVDNIQNPVSPNNSKTKNFDDFHMQPFKFDATVRIGWGFVNLFATYSVNEMFKKGKGPEVYPWTIGITFVNF
;
A
#
# COMPACT_ATOMS: atom_id res chain seq x y z
N MET A 1 -41.12 -4.66 0.09
CA MET A 1 -39.89 -5.08 0.80
C MET A 1 -38.69 -4.73 -0.10
N ARG A 2 -37.59 -4.20 0.46
CA ARG A 2 -36.29 -3.93 -0.22
C ARG A 2 -36.11 -2.62 -1.02
N ILE A 3 -36.06 -1.48 -0.32
CA ILE A 3 -35.27 -0.28 -0.76
C ILE A 3 -34.42 0.30 0.39
N LYS A 4 -34.60 -0.16 1.64
CA LYS A 4 -33.80 0.27 2.80
C LYS A 4 -32.40 -0.37 2.88
N SER A 5 -32.07 -1.34 2.01
CA SER A 5 -30.82 -2.11 2.10
C SER A 5 -29.66 -1.57 1.25
N ILE A 6 -29.90 -0.59 0.36
CA ILE A 6 -28.84 -0.06 -0.54
C ILE A 6 -28.28 1.28 -0.05
N LEU A 7 -29.03 2.05 0.77
CA LEU A 7 -28.51 3.25 1.42
C LEU A 7 -27.52 2.96 2.57
N LEU A 8 -27.54 1.74 3.11
CA LEU A 8 -26.66 1.34 4.22
C LEU A 8 -25.23 1.04 3.76
N ILE A 9 -25.02 0.70 2.48
CA ILE A 9 -23.70 0.28 1.96
C ILE A 9 -22.86 1.48 1.49
N VAL A 10 -23.49 2.59 1.12
CA VAL A 10 -22.78 3.83 0.72
C VAL A 10 -22.45 4.72 1.94
N ALA A 11 -23.20 4.61 3.04
CA ALA A 11 -22.85 5.26 4.31
C ALA A 11 -21.64 4.60 5.02
N VAL A 12 -21.30 3.36 4.70
CA VAL A 12 -20.15 2.64 5.29
C VAL A 12 -18.81 2.99 4.62
N LEU A 13 -18.82 3.62 3.43
CA LEU A 13 -17.59 4.03 2.72
C LEU A 13 -17.20 5.51 2.88
N VAL A 14 -18.07 6.34 3.46
CA VAL A 14 -17.79 7.75 3.82
C VAL A 14 -17.66 7.92 5.36
N GLY A 15 -17.89 6.84 6.11
CA GLY A 15 -17.61 6.74 7.54
C GLY A 15 -16.24 6.16 7.83
N ILE A 16 -15.18 6.54 7.11
CA ILE A 16 -13.86 6.51 7.75
C ILE A 16 -13.96 7.65 8.77
N ASN A 17 -14.36 7.34 10.00
CA ASN A 17 -13.91 8.17 11.09
C ASN A 17 -12.39 8.11 10.97
N LEU A 18 -11.78 9.15 10.39
CA LEU A 18 -10.44 9.57 10.76
C LEU A 18 -10.55 9.85 12.25
N GLN A 19 -10.52 8.79 13.06
CA GLN A 19 -10.39 8.92 14.50
C GLN A 19 -9.00 9.50 14.65
N ALA A 20 -8.97 10.79 14.95
CA ALA A 20 -7.75 11.52 15.20
C ALA A 20 -6.91 10.71 16.19
N GLN A 21 -5.63 10.52 15.87
CA GLN A 21 -4.71 9.90 16.81
C GLN A 21 -4.68 10.74 18.09
N GLU A 22 -4.87 10.09 19.22
CA GLU A 22 -4.93 10.69 20.52
C GLU A 22 -3.51 10.93 21.05
N LYS A 23 -3.27 12.13 21.55
CA LYS A 23 -1.95 12.54 22.05
C LYS A 23 -1.82 12.20 23.54
N GLY A 24 -0.68 11.63 23.95
CA GLY A 24 -0.41 11.39 25.37
C GLY A 24 -0.48 12.67 26.21
N ASN A 25 -1.18 12.59 27.35
CA ASN A 25 -1.43 13.71 28.26
C ASN A 25 -0.30 13.94 29.31
N LYS A 26 0.78 13.16 29.26
CA LYS A 26 1.93 13.16 30.20
C LYS A 26 1.63 12.67 31.62
N ASN A 27 0.44 12.13 31.86
CA ASN A 27 0.10 11.51 33.14
C ASN A 27 0.19 9.99 33.01
N VAL A 28 1.38 9.42 33.24
CA VAL A 28 1.57 7.96 33.12
C VAL A 28 0.93 7.25 34.31
N VAL A 29 0.03 6.33 34.01
CA VAL A 29 -0.63 5.45 34.99
C VAL A 29 -0.43 4.00 34.59
N THR A 30 -0.66 3.10 35.54
CA THR A 30 -0.56 1.67 35.27
C THR A 30 -1.86 0.97 35.61
N GLU A 31 -2.36 0.15 34.67
CA GLU A 31 -3.59 -0.61 34.83
C GLU A 31 -3.33 -2.12 34.64
N GLU A 32 -3.75 -2.92 35.61
CA GLU A 32 -3.71 -4.38 35.50
C GLU A 32 -4.99 -4.91 34.83
N ARG A 33 -4.82 -5.85 33.92
CA ARG A 33 -5.89 -6.48 33.12
C ARG A 33 -6.02 -7.93 33.57
N THR A 34 -7.19 -8.32 34.06
CA THR A 34 -7.45 -9.70 34.49
C THR A 34 -7.67 -10.60 33.27
N ILE A 35 -6.60 -11.18 32.74
CA ILE A 35 -6.62 -12.05 31.55
C ILE A 35 -5.72 -13.27 31.83
N ASN A 36 -6.26 -14.48 31.62
CA ASN A 36 -5.58 -15.75 31.91
C ASN A 36 -5.80 -16.76 30.77
N GLY A 37 -5.05 -17.86 30.77
CA GLY A 37 -5.35 -19.03 29.94
C GLY A 37 -4.85 -18.94 28.49
N PHE A 38 -3.80 -18.17 28.24
CA PHE A 38 -3.15 -18.06 26.94
C PHE A 38 -1.77 -18.73 26.94
N THR A 39 -1.39 -19.30 25.80
CA THR A 39 -0.05 -19.85 25.53
C THR A 39 0.57 -19.23 24.28
N GLY A 40 -0.10 -18.23 23.70
CA GLY A 40 0.42 -17.44 22.58
C GLY A 40 0.23 -15.95 22.81
N LEU A 41 1.07 -15.16 22.16
CA LEU A 41 1.05 -13.71 22.19
C LEU A 41 1.10 -13.15 20.77
N VAL A 42 0.22 -12.19 20.48
CA VAL A 42 0.21 -11.43 19.23
C VAL A 42 0.33 -9.95 19.58
N VAL A 43 1.44 -9.34 19.20
CA VAL A 43 1.74 -7.93 19.42
C VAL A 43 1.63 -7.18 18.09
N SER A 44 0.90 -6.07 18.09
CA SER A 44 0.76 -5.21 16.91
C SER A 44 0.67 -3.73 17.23
N GLY A 45 1.10 -2.88 16.30
CA GLY A 45 1.06 -1.42 16.43
C GLY A 45 2.45 -0.82 16.71
N ALA A 46 2.51 0.12 17.65
CA ALA A 46 3.74 0.66 18.21
C ALA A 46 3.66 0.53 19.73
N VAL A 47 4.28 -0.49 20.30
CA VAL A 47 4.21 -0.82 21.74
C VAL A 47 5.42 -1.66 22.12
N THR A 48 5.93 -1.44 23.33
CA THR A 48 6.99 -2.26 23.92
C THR A 48 6.37 -3.28 24.88
N VAL A 49 6.65 -4.57 24.68
CA VAL A 49 6.15 -5.66 25.52
C VAL A 49 7.30 -6.31 26.27
N HIS A 50 7.15 -6.43 27.57
CA HIS A 50 8.06 -7.17 28.44
C HIS A 50 7.44 -8.50 28.81
N LEU A 51 8.13 -9.59 28.47
CA LEU A 51 7.65 -10.96 28.68
C LEU A 51 8.42 -11.67 29.78
N GLU A 52 7.71 -12.39 30.62
CA GLU A 52 8.29 -13.27 31.65
C GLU A 52 7.51 -14.60 31.69
N GLN A 53 8.22 -15.72 31.79
CA GLN A 53 7.61 -17.02 32.05
C GLN A 53 7.45 -17.19 33.57
N ASP A 54 6.21 -17.29 34.02
CA ASP A 54 5.84 -17.35 35.45
C ASP A 54 4.61 -18.26 35.63
N ALA A 55 4.49 -18.93 36.77
CA ALA A 55 3.35 -19.78 37.09
C ALA A 55 2.01 -19.01 37.14
N ALA A 56 2.06 -17.70 37.40
CA ALA A 56 0.90 -16.82 37.39
C ALA A 56 0.81 -16.00 36.10
N PHE A 57 -0.43 -15.76 35.65
CA PHE A 57 -0.69 -14.81 34.59
C PHE A 57 -0.71 -13.38 35.14
N LEU A 58 -0.09 -12.45 34.41
CA LEU A 58 -0.15 -11.02 34.65
C LEU A 58 -0.24 -10.31 33.31
N VAL A 59 -1.14 -9.35 33.16
CA VAL A 59 -1.15 -8.42 32.04
C VAL A 59 -1.29 -7.01 32.60
N LYS A 60 -0.32 -6.14 32.34
CA LYS A 60 -0.25 -4.81 32.95
C LYS A 60 0.17 -3.77 31.91
N VAL A 61 -0.60 -2.69 31.79
CA VAL A 61 -0.40 -1.63 30.80
C VAL A 61 0.06 -0.35 31.48
N GLU A 62 1.27 0.12 31.15
CA GLU A 62 1.85 1.39 31.62
C GLU A 62 1.87 2.40 30.46
N THR A 63 0.98 3.39 30.51
CA THR A 63 0.83 4.45 29.49
C THR A 63 0.19 5.70 30.06
N ASP A 64 0.10 6.79 29.28
CA ASP A 64 -0.67 7.98 29.64
C ASP A 64 -2.14 7.62 29.93
N ASP A 65 -2.73 8.22 30.95
CA ASP A 65 -4.09 7.95 31.44
C ASP A 65 -5.15 7.97 30.33
N ASN A 66 -5.07 8.95 29.43
CA ASN A 66 -6.01 9.07 28.31
C ASN A 66 -5.80 8.04 27.18
N LEU A 67 -4.70 7.29 27.21
CA LEU A 67 -4.34 6.30 26.20
C LEU A 67 -4.61 4.85 26.64
N GLN A 68 -5.08 4.61 27.86
CA GLN A 68 -5.32 3.25 28.38
C GLN A 68 -6.25 2.44 27.46
N ASP A 69 -7.37 3.04 27.03
CA ASP A 69 -8.34 2.39 26.13
C ASP A 69 -7.84 2.21 24.69
N ASN A 70 -6.73 2.88 24.33
CA ASN A 70 -6.08 2.72 23.04
C ASN A 70 -5.11 1.53 22.98
N VAL A 71 -4.84 0.90 24.13
CA VAL A 71 -4.06 -0.34 24.25
C VAL A 71 -5.02 -1.50 24.48
N ILE A 72 -5.33 -2.20 23.39
CA ILE A 72 -6.25 -3.33 23.40
C ILE A 72 -5.51 -4.56 23.91
N THR A 73 -6.05 -5.18 24.96
CA THR A 73 -5.62 -6.48 25.51
C THR A 73 -6.81 -7.42 25.54
N GLU A 74 -6.88 -8.39 24.62
CA GLU A 74 -8.01 -9.34 24.52
C GLU A 74 -7.54 -10.74 24.15
N LEU A 75 -8.36 -11.75 24.41
CA LEU A 75 -8.09 -13.13 24.00
C LEU A 75 -8.74 -13.45 22.66
N ASP A 76 -7.97 -14.06 21.77
CA ASP A 76 -8.46 -14.73 20.57
C ASP A 76 -8.01 -16.20 20.61
N GLY A 77 -8.93 -17.09 20.99
CA GLY A 77 -8.61 -18.48 21.29
C GLY A 77 -7.62 -18.59 22.47
N ASN A 78 -6.46 -19.21 22.24
CA ASN A 78 -5.38 -19.34 23.23
C ASN A 78 -4.31 -18.23 23.14
N LYS A 79 -4.58 -17.16 22.39
CA LYS A 79 -3.62 -16.08 22.16
C LYS A 79 -4.08 -14.79 22.84
N LEU A 80 -3.19 -14.19 23.60
CA LEU A 80 -3.33 -12.81 24.04
C LEU A 80 -2.99 -11.88 22.86
N ILE A 81 -3.92 -11.01 22.52
CA ILE A 81 -3.73 -9.94 21.54
C ILE A 81 -3.39 -8.67 22.31
N VAL A 82 -2.20 -8.11 22.06
CA VAL A 82 -1.76 -6.79 22.53
C VAL A 82 -1.65 -5.87 21.32
N LYS A 83 -2.47 -4.83 21.28
CA LYS A 83 -2.54 -3.93 20.13
C LYS A 83 -2.66 -2.48 20.55
N SER A 84 -1.72 -1.64 20.12
CA SER A 84 -1.88 -0.19 20.22
C SER A 84 -2.50 0.39 18.95
N THR A 85 -3.46 1.30 19.10
CA THR A 85 -4.15 1.93 17.97
C THR A 85 -4.50 3.38 18.26
N LYS A 86 -4.42 4.25 17.24
CA LYS A 86 -4.77 5.68 17.35
C LYS A 86 -3.98 6.44 18.43
N ILE A 87 -2.74 6.05 18.70
CA ILE A 87 -1.87 6.76 19.66
C ILE A 87 -0.88 7.65 18.91
N LYS A 88 -0.62 8.86 19.42
CA LYS A 88 0.42 9.78 18.95
C LYS A 88 1.24 10.32 20.12
N ASN A 89 2.56 10.21 20.05
CA ASN A 89 3.48 10.72 21.06
C ASN A 89 3.10 10.32 22.51
N PRO A 90 3.00 9.02 22.83
CA PRO A 90 2.83 8.58 24.21
C PRO A 90 4.08 8.95 25.02
N THR A 91 3.91 9.19 26.31
CA THR A 91 5.02 9.41 27.26
C THR A 91 5.71 8.09 27.57
N LYS A 92 4.92 7.03 27.77
CA LYS A 92 5.35 5.63 27.84
C LYS A 92 4.27 4.76 27.21
N LEU A 93 4.65 3.59 26.70
CA LEU A 93 3.69 2.65 26.13
C LEU A 93 4.23 1.22 26.29
N ASN A 94 4.22 0.74 27.53
CA ASN A 94 4.73 -0.57 27.91
C ASN A 94 3.58 -1.51 28.29
N VAL A 95 3.71 -2.78 27.92
CA VAL A 95 2.84 -3.86 28.40
C VAL A 95 3.69 -4.95 29.01
N TYR A 96 3.43 -5.32 30.25
CA TYR A 96 4.07 -6.42 30.94
C TYR A 96 3.16 -7.63 30.88
N VAL A 97 3.68 -8.76 30.45
CA VAL A 97 2.93 -10.01 30.29
C VAL A 97 3.69 -11.15 30.94
N HIS A 98 3.07 -11.81 31.91
CA HIS A 98 3.55 -13.05 32.51
C HIS A 98 2.67 -14.21 32.06
N MET A 99 3.26 -15.36 31.73
CA MET A 99 2.52 -16.57 31.37
C MET A 99 3.28 -17.85 31.71
N PRO A 100 2.61 -18.97 32.05
CA PRO A 100 3.28 -20.22 32.38
C PRO A 100 4.04 -20.88 31.22
N GLU A 101 3.60 -20.64 29.98
CA GLU A 101 4.14 -21.29 28.80
C GLU A 101 3.93 -20.41 27.56
N LEU A 102 4.97 -20.24 26.73
CA LEU A 102 4.91 -19.47 25.49
C LEU A 102 5.20 -20.39 24.30
N LYS A 103 4.16 -20.78 23.55
CA LYS A 103 4.28 -21.60 22.32
C LYS A 103 4.27 -20.78 21.03
N TYR A 104 3.68 -19.59 21.06
CA TYR A 104 3.48 -18.78 19.86
C TYR A 104 3.73 -17.31 20.16
N LEU A 105 4.62 -16.68 19.42
CA LEU A 105 4.82 -15.24 19.45
C LEU A 105 4.69 -14.68 18.04
N ARG A 106 3.84 -13.67 17.87
CA ARG A 106 3.81 -12.85 16.65
C ARG A 106 4.00 -11.39 16.98
N ALA A 107 5.07 -10.78 16.48
CA ALA A 107 5.31 -9.35 16.56
C ALA A 107 5.16 -8.71 15.17
N SER A 108 4.36 -7.64 15.08
CA SER A 108 4.07 -6.97 13.81
C SER A 108 3.94 -5.45 13.96
N GLY A 109 4.43 -4.70 12.99
CA GLY A 109 4.46 -3.22 13.07
C GLY A 109 5.77 -2.72 13.66
N ALA A 110 5.74 -1.58 14.38
CA ALA A 110 6.89 -0.98 15.04
C ALA A 110 6.90 -1.38 16.53
N THR A 111 6.93 -2.70 16.77
CA THR A 111 6.79 -3.28 18.12
C THR A 111 8.13 -3.77 18.63
N ASP A 112 8.36 -3.63 19.94
CA ASP A 112 9.54 -4.18 20.60
C ASP A 112 9.08 -5.23 21.61
N VAL A 113 9.58 -6.45 21.53
CA VAL A 113 9.27 -7.53 22.47
C VAL A 113 10.55 -8.01 23.14
N VAL A 114 10.60 -7.93 24.46
CA VAL A 114 11.80 -8.25 25.25
C VAL A 114 11.46 -9.28 26.32
N GLY A 115 12.06 -10.46 26.20
CA GLY A 115 12.05 -11.49 27.24
C GLY A 115 12.91 -11.11 28.44
N LYS A 116 12.38 -11.36 29.64
CA LYS A 116 13.04 -11.10 30.93
C LYS A 116 13.41 -12.36 31.70
N SER A 117 12.96 -13.53 31.23
CA SER A 117 13.32 -14.86 31.73
C SER A 117 13.76 -15.77 30.58
N VAL A 118 14.18 -16.99 30.93
CA VAL A 118 14.31 -18.09 29.96
C VAL A 118 12.91 -18.64 29.67
N PHE A 119 12.63 -18.97 28.40
CA PHE A 119 11.39 -19.59 27.97
C PHE A 119 11.60 -21.07 27.62
N GLU A 120 11.05 -21.98 28.43
CA GLU A 120 11.15 -23.42 28.25
C GLU A 120 9.81 -24.00 27.73
N THR A 121 9.85 -24.69 26.59
CA THR A 121 8.70 -25.34 25.94
C THR A 121 9.16 -26.37 24.91
N ASP A 122 8.35 -27.40 24.64
CA ASP A 122 8.68 -28.40 23.62
C ASP A 122 8.74 -27.78 22.21
N GLU A 123 7.74 -26.95 21.87
CA GLU A 123 7.61 -26.31 20.56
C GLU A 123 7.35 -24.82 20.71
N MET A 124 8.04 -24.02 19.88
CA MET A 124 7.84 -22.57 19.81
C MET A 124 7.83 -22.07 18.36
N ILE A 125 6.85 -21.21 18.05
CA ILE A 125 6.76 -20.51 16.76
C ILE A 125 6.88 -19.01 17.00
N ILE A 126 7.86 -18.36 16.35
CA ILE A 126 8.08 -16.91 16.42
C ILE A 126 7.92 -16.31 15.02
N VAL A 127 7.02 -15.34 14.88
CA VAL A 127 6.78 -14.61 13.65
C VAL A 127 7.04 -13.12 13.86
N ALA A 128 8.10 -12.58 13.26
CA ALA A 128 8.46 -11.17 13.31
C ALA A 128 8.26 -10.52 11.92
N SER A 129 7.52 -9.43 11.86
CA SER A 129 7.20 -8.75 10.60
C SER A 129 7.09 -7.23 10.72
N GLY A 130 7.38 -6.50 9.65
CA GLY A 130 7.30 -5.03 9.65
C GLY A 130 8.62 -4.41 10.09
N ALA A 131 8.62 -3.64 11.18
CA ALA A 131 9.81 -3.05 11.82
C ALA A 131 9.87 -3.49 13.29
N ALA A 132 9.54 -4.77 13.53
CA ALA A 132 9.46 -5.34 14.86
C ALA A 132 10.84 -5.79 15.35
N SER A 133 11.15 -5.55 16.62
CA SER A 133 12.32 -6.10 17.30
C SER A 133 11.86 -7.14 18.33
N VAL A 134 12.49 -8.32 18.35
CA VAL A 134 12.20 -9.38 19.30
C VAL A 134 13.49 -9.92 19.88
N GLU A 135 13.61 -9.92 21.21
CA GLU A 135 14.76 -10.46 21.95
C GLU A 135 14.28 -11.48 22.98
N LEU A 136 14.70 -12.75 22.85
CA LEU A 136 14.31 -13.84 23.77
C LEU A 136 15.49 -14.76 24.13
N ASN A 137 15.45 -15.32 25.33
CA ASN A 137 16.29 -16.44 25.76
C ASN A 137 15.39 -17.69 25.88
N ILE A 138 15.69 -18.76 25.14
CA ILE A 138 14.78 -19.90 24.93
C ILE A 138 15.49 -21.24 25.13
N MET A 139 14.75 -22.24 25.60
CA MET A 139 15.18 -23.64 25.67
C MET A 139 14.06 -24.50 25.07
N VAL A 140 14.26 -25.00 23.85
CA VAL A 140 13.18 -25.65 23.08
C VAL A 140 13.65 -26.86 22.28
N ASP A 141 12.75 -27.83 22.08
CA ASP A 141 13.05 -28.99 21.23
C ASP A 141 12.86 -28.63 19.74
N TYR A 142 11.77 -27.94 19.40
CA TYR A 142 11.50 -27.48 18.04
C TYR A 142 11.17 -25.99 17.99
N LEU A 143 11.96 -25.26 17.20
CA LEU A 143 11.80 -23.83 16.97
C LEU A 143 11.47 -23.57 15.50
N GLU A 144 10.41 -22.81 15.24
CA GLU A 144 10.13 -22.24 13.92
C GLU A 144 10.14 -20.71 13.98
N THR A 145 11.01 -20.09 13.17
CA THR A 145 11.11 -18.63 13.08
C THR A 145 10.77 -18.15 11.68
N GLU A 146 9.85 -17.19 11.57
CA GLU A 146 9.55 -16.46 10.34
C GLU A 146 9.87 -14.98 10.52
N VAL A 147 10.87 -14.48 9.80
CA VAL A 147 11.28 -13.07 9.84
C VAL A 147 11.04 -12.44 8.48
N SER A 148 10.29 -11.33 8.45
CA SER A 148 9.95 -10.63 7.20
C SER A 148 9.90 -9.11 7.35
N GLY A 149 10.02 -8.38 6.24
CA GLY A 149 10.06 -6.90 6.28
C GLY A 149 11.44 -6.39 6.64
N ALA A 150 11.54 -5.49 7.62
CA ALA A 150 12.76 -4.98 8.25
C ALA A 150 12.72 -5.28 9.76
N ALA A 151 12.30 -6.49 10.11
CA ALA A 151 12.22 -6.96 11.48
C ALA A 151 13.54 -7.58 11.93
N ASP A 152 13.87 -7.39 13.20
CA ASP A 152 15.09 -7.91 13.84
C ASP A 152 14.70 -8.91 14.92
N LEU A 153 15.23 -10.13 14.84
CA LEU A 153 14.99 -11.20 15.79
C LEU A 153 16.33 -11.64 16.39
N LYS A 154 16.50 -11.47 17.70
CA LYS A 154 17.66 -11.91 18.46
C LYS A 154 17.27 -13.03 19.42
N LEU A 155 17.94 -14.18 19.29
CA LEU A 155 17.66 -15.36 20.10
C LEU A 155 18.94 -15.86 20.79
N GLU A 156 18.78 -16.29 22.04
CA GLU A 156 19.84 -16.88 22.87
C GLU A 156 19.32 -18.17 23.54
N GLY A 157 20.20 -19.09 23.94
CA GLY A 157 19.84 -20.32 24.66
C GLY A 157 20.12 -21.61 23.88
N ASP A 158 19.21 -22.58 23.91
CA ASP A 158 19.39 -23.92 23.33
C ASP A 158 18.18 -24.35 22.48
N ALA A 159 18.44 -24.97 21.31
CA ALA A 159 17.42 -25.56 20.46
C ALA A 159 17.87 -26.89 19.84
N LYS A 160 17.05 -27.95 19.86
CA LYS A 160 17.41 -29.19 19.12
C LYS A 160 17.22 -29.02 17.62
N THR A 161 16.04 -28.55 17.19
CA THR A 161 15.74 -28.31 15.77
C THR A 161 15.26 -26.88 15.54
N HIS A 162 15.89 -26.17 14.62
CA HIS A 162 15.49 -24.81 14.24
C HIS A 162 15.18 -24.73 12.74
N LYS A 163 13.91 -24.49 12.42
CA LYS A 163 13.46 -24.16 11.07
C LYS A 163 13.32 -22.65 10.94
N LEU A 164 14.14 -22.04 10.07
CA LEU A 164 14.14 -20.60 9.87
C LEU A 164 13.76 -20.20 8.44
N ASN A 165 12.83 -19.25 8.35
CA ASN A 165 12.45 -18.58 7.12
C ASN A 165 12.73 -17.08 7.27
N VAL A 166 13.71 -16.55 6.55
CA VAL A 166 14.01 -15.11 6.55
C VAL A 166 13.78 -14.55 5.16
N SER A 167 12.99 -13.48 5.07
CA SER A 167 12.63 -12.85 3.80
C SER A 167 12.62 -11.33 3.89
N GLY A 168 12.80 -10.64 2.75
CA GLY A 168 12.81 -9.17 2.74
C GLY A 168 14.18 -8.63 3.14
N ALA A 169 14.23 -7.74 4.13
CA ALA A 169 15.42 -7.17 4.78
C ALA A 169 15.42 -7.48 6.30
N GLY A 170 14.82 -8.61 6.69
CA GLY A 170 14.79 -9.05 8.08
C GLY A 170 16.12 -9.65 8.52
N SER A 171 16.46 -9.50 9.79
CA SER A 171 17.66 -10.05 10.41
C SER A 171 17.31 -11.06 11.49
N LEU A 172 17.97 -12.22 11.46
CA LEU A 172 17.94 -13.21 12.52
C LEU A 172 19.34 -13.34 13.11
N ASN A 173 19.53 -12.92 14.36
CA ASN A 173 20.76 -13.11 15.11
C ASN A 173 20.57 -14.15 16.21
N ALA A 174 21.03 -15.36 15.94
CA ALA A 174 20.95 -16.52 16.81
C ALA A 174 22.34 -17.16 17.02
N VAL A 175 23.41 -16.35 17.02
CA VAL A 175 24.78 -16.83 17.28
C VAL A 175 24.96 -17.31 18.73
N ASN A 176 24.13 -16.81 19.65
CA ASN A 176 24.08 -17.22 21.05
C ASN A 176 23.01 -18.29 21.32
N LEU A 177 22.38 -18.84 20.27
CA LEU A 177 21.42 -19.93 20.35
C LEU A 177 22.09 -21.21 19.83
N GLN A 178 22.49 -22.09 20.74
CA GLN A 178 23.13 -23.35 20.37
C GLN A 178 22.10 -24.30 19.76
N THR A 179 22.22 -24.54 18.46
CA THR A 179 21.26 -25.35 17.70
C THR A 179 21.89 -26.67 17.24
N GLU A 180 21.26 -27.82 17.49
CA GLU A 180 21.78 -29.10 16.96
C GLU A 180 21.57 -29.19 15.44
N LYS A 181 20.32 -28.99 14.98
CA LYS A 181 19.93 -29.10 13.57
C LYS A 181 19.21 -27.86 13.07
N ALA A 182 19.71 -27.27 11.99
CA ALA A 182 19.11 -26.08 11.38
C ALA A 182 18.65 -26.34 9.94
N MET A 183 17.39 -25.97 9.65
CA MET A 183 16.80 -25.96 8.31
C MET A 183 16.51 -24.52 7.90
N TYR A 184 17.21 -23.99 6.90
CA TYR A 184 17.08 -22.58 6.51
C TYR A 184 16.47 -22.36 5.12
N ASN A 185 15.67 -21.31 5.02
CA ASN A 185 15.18 -20.78 3.76
C ASN A 185 15.29 -19.25 3.79
N LEU A 186 16.29 -18.73 3.08
CA LEU A 186 16.60 -17.31 3.04
C LEU A 186 16.30 -16.75 1.66
N SER A 187 15.60 -15.62 1.61
CA SER A 187 15.25 -14.97 0.34
C SER A 187 15.28 -13.44 0.42
N GLY A 188 15.66 -12.77 -0.68
CA GLY A 188 15.67 -11.31 -0.72
C GLY A 188 17.04 -10.75 -0.35
N ALA A 189 17.10 -9.99 0.75
CA ALA A 189 18.31 -9.36 1.34
C ALA A 189 18.27 -9.51 2.87
N GLY A 190 17.76 -10.65 3.35
CA GLY A 190 17.71 -10.96 4.77
C GLY A 190 18.96 -11.69 5.23
N ASP A 191 19.32 -11.50 6.49
CA ASP A 191 20.56 -12.01 7.07
C ASP A 191 20.25 -12.96 8.22
N ALA A 192 21.00 -14.06 8.32
CA ALA A 192 20.90 -15.00 9.42
C ALA A 192 22.28 -15.36 9.99
N ASN A 193 22.49 -15.13 11.28
CA ASN A 193 23.69 -15.53 12.01
C ASN A 193 23.31 -16.65 12.99
N LEU A 194 23.86 -17.86 12.83
CA LEU A 194 23.45 -19.06 13.58
C LEU A 194 24.64 -19.71 14.28
N MET A 195 24.41 -20.45 15.37
CA MET A 195 25.36 -21.41 15.95
C MET A 195 24.79 -22.82 15.79
N VAL A 196 25.43 -23.67 14.97
CA VAL A 196 24.95 -25.02 14.66
C VAL A 196 26.01 -26.09 14.96
N THR A 197 25.62 -27.15 15.69
CA THR A 197 26.57 -28.17 16.18
C THR A 197 26.53 -29.50 15.43
N GLU A 198 25.40 -29.93 14.84
CA GLU A 198 25.30 -31.22 14.14
C GLU A 198 25.05 -31.09 12.64
N GLU A 199 23.93 -30.48 12.23
CA GLU A 199 23.47 -30.51 10.84
C GLU A 199 22.88 -29.18 10.40
N ILE A 200 23.28 -28.70 9.23
CA ILE A 200 22.64 -27.56 8.58
C ILE A 200 22.31 -27.86 7.12
N SER A 201 21.07 -27.59 6.73
CA SER A 201 20.60 -27.72 5.36
C SER A 201 19.63 -26.61 4.99
N GLY A 202 19.60 -26.21 3.72
CA GLY A 202 18.69 -25.15 3.31
C GLY A 202 18.95 -24.55 1.95
N THR A 203 18.17 -23.50 1.64
CA THR A 203 18.31 -22.74 0.39
C THR A 203 18.48 -21.26 0.67
N LYS A 204 19.41 -20.64 -0.06
CA LYS A 204 19.65 -19.19 -0.05
C LYS A 204 19.33 -18.63 -1.43
N LYS A 205 18.50 -17.58 -1.51
CA LYS A 205 18.11 -16.93 -2.76
C LYS A 205 18.26 -15.42 -2.68
N GLY A 206 18.79 -14.81 -3.74
CA GLY A 206 18.95 -13.34 -3.83
C GLY A 206 20.25 -12.86 -3.22
N ALA A 207 20.22 -11.70 -2.57
CA ALA A 207 21.33 -11.10 -1.84
C ALA A 207 21.25 -11.39 -0.33
N ALA A 208 20.53 -12.45 0.06
CA ALA A 208 20.45 -12.89 1.44
C ALA A 208 21.79 -13.48 1.89
N ASP A 209 22.08 -13.33 3.18
CA ASP A 209 23.31 -13.79 3.78
C ASP A 209 23.09 -14.75 4.95
N ILE A 210 24.02 -15.69 5.11
CA ILE A 210 24.01 -16.63 6.22
C ILE A 210 25.41 -16.84 6.74
N SER A 211 25.62 -16.54 8.01
CA SER A 211 26.84 -16.87 8.73
C SER A 211 26.53 -17.95 9.76
N VAL A 212 27.34 -19.01 9.76
CA VAL A 212 27.15 -20.16 10.64
C VAL A 212 28.40 -20.31 11.48
N ALA A 213 28.27 -20.12 12.78
CA ALA A 213 29.24 -20.53 13.78
C ALA A 213 29.00 -22.00 14.17
N GLY A 214 30.04 -22.66 14.65
CA GLY A 214 30.02 -24.09 14.98
C GLY A 214 30.68 -24.96 13.91
N ASN A 215 30.88 -26.24 14.22
CA ASN A 215 31.50 -27.22 13.32
C ASN A 215 30.53 -28.37 13.04
N PRO A 216 29.44 -28.12 12.26
CA PRO A 216 28.42 -29.12 12.00
C PRO A 216 29.01 -30.30 11.21
N ALA A 217 28.71 -31.52 11.64
CA ALA A 217 29.16 -32.75 10.99
C ALA A 217 28.58 -32.95 9.58
N LYS A 218 27.45 -32.31 9.25
CA LYS A 218 26.81 -32.35 7.93
C LYS A 218 26.36 -30.96 7.49
N SER A 219 26.82 -30.53 6.31
CA SER A 219 26.41 -29.27 5.68
C SER A 219 26.01 -29.50 4.23
N SER A 220 24.79 -29.11 3.84
CA SER A 220 24.40 -29.00 2.43
C SER A 220 23.84 -27.60 2.15
N VAL A 221 24.61 -26.80 1.40
CA VAL A 221 24.28 -25.42 1.03
C VAL A 221 24.08 -25.37 -0.48
N GLN A 222 22.89 -25.01 -0.94
CA GLN A 222 22.61 -24.86 -2.37
C GLN A 222 22.31 -23.38 -2.69
N GLY A 223 23.31 -22.64 -3.18
CA GLY A 223 23.13 -21.32 -3.79
C GLY A 223 24.17 -20.24 -3.43
N GLY A 224 25.06 -19.95 -4.39
CA GLY A 224 25.84 -18.70 -4.50
C GLY A 224 27.28 -18.76 -4.00
N ASP A 225 28.23 -18.33 -4.85
CA ASP A 225 29.65 -18.11 -4.56
C ASP A 225 29.85 -17.35 -3.25
N TRP A 226 30.71 -17.89 -2.40
CA TRP A 226 31.36 -17.18 -1.32
C TRP A 226 32.86 -17.25 -1.57
N ASP A 227 33.48 -16.09 -1.79
CA ASP A 227 34.91 -15.91 -1.56
C ASP A 227 35.12 -16.00 -0.05
N ASP A 228 35.65 -17.12 0.44
CA ASP A 228 36.20 -17.23 1.79
C ASP A 228 37.73 -17.18 1.69
N GLU A 229 38.32 -16.12 2.22
CA GLU A 229 39.73 -16.17 2.60
C GLU A 229 39.89 -17.17 3.75
N ASN A 230 40.67 -18.21 3.45
CA ASN A 230 41.23 -19.23 4.35
C ASN A 230 40.28 -20.37 4.78
N TYR A 231 40.05 -21.33 3.90
CA TYR A 231 40.52 -22.72 4.05
C TYR A 231 40.21 -23.53 2.77
N THR A 232 41.24 -24.01 2.07
CA THR A 232 41.09 -24.93 0.93
C THR A 232 40.84 -26.36 1.43
N VAL A 233 39.68 -26.93 1.13
CA VAL A 233 39.52 -28.38 0.97
C VAL A 233 38.71 -28.66 -0.29
N HIS A 234 39.40 -29.18 -1.31
CA HIS A 234 38.77 -29.78 -2.46
C HIS A 234 38.12 -31.11 -2.05
N SER A 235 36.82 -31.27 -2.31
CA SER A 235 36.27 -32.59 -2.59
C SER A 235 35.20 -32.48 -3.67
N GLU A 236 35.54 -32.95 -4.85
CA GLU A 236 34.61 -33.25 -5.95
C GLU A 236 33.58 -34.31 -5.51
N ASN A 237 32.33 -34.19 -5.98
CA ASN A 237 31.59 -35.31 -6.58
C ASN A 237 30.31 -34.86 -7.33
N TYR A 238 30.39 -35.02 -8.66
CA TYR A 238 29.39 -35.45 -9.67
C TYR A 238 27.97 -34.83 -9.76
N TYR A 239 27.84 -33.85 -10.66
CA TYR A 239 26.74 -33.74 -11.65
C TYR A 239 27.35 -33.27 -12.97
N ASP A 240 27.16 -34.00 -14.07
CA ASP A 240 27.63 -33.53 -15.39
C ASP A 240 26.69 -32.42 -15.88
N SER A 241 27.11 -31.17 -15.70
CA SER A 241 26.43 -30.03 -16.30
C SER A 241 27.33 -29.38 -17.35
N VAL A 242 26.84 -29.30 -18.59
CA VAL A 242 27.57 -28.62 -19.67
C VAL A 242 26.99 -27.23 -19.82
N LYS A 243 27.77 -26.21 -19.47
CA LYS A 243 27.38 -24.80 -19.63
C LYS A 243 28.18 -24.19 -20.78
N VAL A 244 27.50 -23.84 -21.86
CA VAL A 244 28.11 -23.21 -23.04
C VAL A 244 27.50 -21.82 -23.23
N LYS A 245 28.35 -20.81 -23.36
CA LYS A 245 27.90 -19.45 -23.69
C LYS A 245 28.25 -19.17 -25.15
N VAL A 246 27.24 -19.00 -25.99
CA VAL A 246 27.40 -18.60 -27.39
C VAL A 246 26.91 -17.15 -27.52
N GLY A 247 27.84 -16.20 -27.38
CA GLY A 247 27.53 -14.77 -27.35
C GLY A 247 26.67 -14.37 -26.14
N LYS A 248 25.46 -13.87 -26.39
CA LYS A 248 24.47 -13.52 -25.34
C LYS A 248 23.57 -14.70 -24.94
N ILE A 249 23.62 -15.80 -25.67
CA ILE A 249 22.79 -16.97 -25.42
C ILE A 249 23.55 -17.90 -24.48
N LYS A 250 22.94 -18.20 -23.33
CA LYS A 250 23.44 -19.17 -22.37
C LYS A 250 22.76 -20.50 -22.64
N VAL A 251 23.55 -21.54 -22.87
CA VAL A 251 23.11 -22.93 -23.01
C VAL A 251 23.56 -23.68 -21.79
N GLU A 252 22.65 -24.33 -21.08
CA GLU A 252 22.95 -25.15 -19.91
C GLU A 252 22.31 -26.52 -20.09
N VAL A 253 23.09 -27.57 -20.02
CA VAL A 253 22.61 -28.95 -20.03
C VAL A 253 22.81 -29.52 -18.64
N TYR A 254 21.76 -30.10 -18.08
CA TYR A 254 21.77 -30.81 -16.82
C TYR A 254 21.37 -32.25 -17.11
N ASP A 255 22.31 -33.17 -16.88
CA ASP A 255 22.04 -34.61 -16.90
C ASP A 255 21.64 -35.06 -15.49
N GLY A 256 20.53 -35.79 -15.38
CA GLY A 256 19.99 -36.26 -14.11
C GLY A 256 19.34 -37.63 -14.29
N ASP A 257 19.20 -38.36 -13.20
CA ASP A 257 18.93 -39.82 -13.21
C ASP A 257 17.77 -40.26 -14.12
N ASP A 258 16.69 -39.48 -14.19
CA ASP A 258 15.48 -39.82 -14.98
C ASP A 258 15.13 -38.81 -16.10
N SER A 259 15.99 -37.79 -16.33
CA SER A 259 15.73 -36.79 -17.38
C SER A 259 16.91 -35.86 -17.67
N VAL A 260 17.04 -35.47 -18.94
CA VAL A 260 17.96 -34.42 -19.40
C VAL A 260 17.23 -33.09 -19.52
N ARG A 261 17.76 -32.03 -18.89
CA ARG A 261 17.26 -30.66 -19.05
C ARG A 261 18.23 -29.81 -19.84
N VAL A 262 17.74 -29.14 -20.88
CA VAL A 262 18.50 -28.20 -21.71
C VAL A 262 17.86 -26.83 -21.62
N ILE A 263 18.60 -25.85 -21.12
CA ILE A 263 18.18 -24.45 -21.06
C ILE A 263 18.90 -23.68 -22.16
N VAL A 264 18.17 -23.01 -23.05
CA VAL A 264 18.71 -22.13 -24.10
C VAL A 264 18.12 -20.74 -23.93
N GLY A 265 18.88 -19.83 -23.31
CA GLY A 265 18.44 -18.47 -23.03
C GLY A 265 17.30 -18.44 -22.01
N ASP A 266 16.08 -18.15 -22.46
CA ASP A 266 14.85 -18.16 -21.65
C ASP A 266 13.95 -19.36 -21.95
N ARG A 267 14.43 -20.35 -22.68
CA ARG A 267 13.70 -21.58 -23.01
C ARG A 267 14.32 -22.76 -22.27
N GLU A 268 13.48 -23.65 -21.76
CA GLU A 268 13.88 -24.89 -21.11
C GLU A 268 13.21 -26.06 -21.84
N PHE A 269 14.00 -27.08 -22.14
CA PHE A 269 13.60 -28.34 -22.72
C PHE A 269 13.91 -29.43 -21.68
N LYS A 270 12.97 -30.32 -21.42
CA LYS A 270 13.14 -31.49 -20.55
C LYS A 270 12.82 -32.73 -21.38
N VAL A 271 13.77 -33.64 -21.50
CA VAL A 271 13.62 -34.94 -22.14
C VAL A 271 13.61 -35.99 -21.03
N ASP A 272 12.53 -36.77 -20.92
CA ASP A 272 12.49 -37.91 -19.99
C ASP A 272 13.08 -39.18 -20.63
N ASP A 273 13.30 -40.22 -19.82
CA ASP A 273 13.92 -41.49 -20.26
C ASP A 273 13.10 -42.26 -21.31
N GLU A 274 11.81 -41.95 -21.41
CA GLU A 274 10.90 -42.49 -22.40
C GLU A 274 11.02 -41.75 -23.76
N GLY A 275 11.85 -40.71 -23.82
CA GLY A 275 12.11 -39.90 -25.00
C GLY A 275 11.08 -38.79 -25.25
N ASN A 276 10.18 -38.52 -24.30
CA ASN A 276 9.22 -37.44 -24.43
C ASN A 276 9.88 -36.09 -24.15
N VAL A 277 9.61 -35.11 -25.00
CA VAL A 277 10.16 -33.75 -24.86
C VAL A 277 9.09 -32.80 -24.37
N LYS A 278 9.30 -32.22 -23.19
CA LYS A 278 8.54 -31.07 -22.68
C LYS A 278 9.36 -29.81 -22.89
N TYR A 279 8.74 -28.73 -23.34
CA TYR A 279 9.42 -27.44 -23.47
C TYR A 279 8.56 -26.31 -22.90
N TRP A 280 9.21 -25.33 -22.28
CA TRP A 280 8.56 -24.12 -21.79
C TRP A 280 9.54 -22.95 -21.81
N ARG A 281 9.02 -21.74 -21.54
CA ARG A 281 9.81 -20.51 -21.51
C ARG A 281 9.91 -20.00 -20.07
N ASN A 282 11.10 -19.99 -19.50
CA ASN A 282 11.41 -19.37 -18.23
C ASN A 282 11.46 -17.84 -18.39
N LYS A 283 10.30 -17.19 -18.31
CA LYS A 283 10.24 -15.72 -18.22
C LYS A 283 10.80 -15.28 -16.88
N LYS A 284 11.85 -14.45 -16.90
CA LYS A 284 12.32 -13.78 -15.68
C LYS A 284 11.22 -12.86 -15.13
N PRO A 285 11.03 -12.80 -13.80
CA PRO A 285 10.14 -11.82 -13.19
C PRO A 285 10.55 -10.42 -13.60
N ARG A 286 9.55 -9.55 -13.79
CA ARG A 286 9.72 -8.14 -14.12
C ARG A 286 8.88 -7.32 -13.15
N PHE A 287 9.42 -6.18 -12.75
CA PHE A 287 8.66 -5.16 -12.03
C PHE A 287 7.46 -4.76 -12.90
N ASN A 288 6.31 -4.68 -12.26
CA ASN A 288 5.02 -4.55 -12.94
C ASN A 288 4.20 -3.56 -12.13
N GLY A 289 4.16 -2.33 -12.62
CA GLY A 289 3.45 -1.24 -11.97
C GLY A 289 1.94 -1.42 -12.01
N HIS A 290 1.26 -0.51 -11.33
CA HIS A 290 -0.20 -0.51 -11.24
C HIS A 290 -0.82 0.83 -11.72
N TRP A 291 -0.23 1.44 -12.74
CA TRP A 291 -0.73 2.66 -13.38
C TRP A 291 -1.78 2.37 -14.45
N ALA A 292 -1.50 1.44 -15.37
CA ALA A 292 -2.40 1.11 -16.47
C ALA A 292 -3.74 0.60 -15.93
N GLY A 293 -4.85 1.01 -16.56
CA GLY A 293 -6.18 0.64 -16.09
C GLY A 293 -7.23 1.73 -16.29
N PHE A 294 -8.37 1.53 -15.62
CA PHE A 294 -9.53 2.41 -15.62
C PHE A 294 -9.78 2.95 -14.22
N ASP A 295 -9.59 4.25 -14.04
CA ASP A 295 -9.86 4.92 -12.76
C ASP A 295 -11.25 5.56 -12.78
N MET A 296 -12.01 5.39 -11.70
CA MET A 296 -13.27 6.09 -11.52
C MET A 296 -13.40 6.58 -10.08
N GLY A 297 -13.82 7.84 -9.93
CA GLY A 297 -13.86 8.46 -8.62
C GLY A 297 -14.75 9.69 -8.55
N LEU A 298 -14.81 10.27 -7.36
CA LEU A 298 -15.39 11.58 -7.12
C LEU A 298 -14.30 12.64 -7.26
N ASN A 299 -14.66 13.78 -7.84
CA ASN A 299 -13.75 14.91 -7.97
C ASN A 299 -14.39 16.20 -7.46
N GLY A 300 -13.54 17.08 -6.94
CA GLY A 300 -13.94 18.38 -6.46
C GLY A 300 -12.77 19.34 -6.48
N PHE A 301 -12.91 20.45 -5.77
CA PHE A 301 -11.84 21.37 -5.48
C PHE A 301 -12.05 21.96 -4.08
N VAL A 302 -10.96 22.40 -3.47
CA VAL A 302 -10.96 23.11 -2.18
C VAL A 302 -10.39 24.51 -2.35
N ASN A 303 -10.78 25.43 -1.47
CA ASN A 303 -10.17 26.75 -1.36
C ASN A 303 -8.84 26.68 -0.57
N THR A 304 -8.21 27.84 -0.32
CA THR A 304 -6.96 27.98 0.44
C THR A 304 -7.05 27.48 1.89
N ASP A 305 -8.26 27.45 2.46
CA ASP A 305 -8.53 26.97 3.82
C ASP A 305 -8.86 25.46 3.85
N PHE A 306 -8.61 24.74 2.75
CA PHE A 306 -8.95 23.33 2.58
C PHE A 306 -10.45 23.02 2.73
N ASN A 307 -11.32 24.01 2.50
CA ASN A 307 -12.76 23.88 2.60
C ASN A 307 -13.43 23.86 1.21
N GLN A 308 -14.65 23.31 1.12
CA GLN A 308 -15.51 23.29 -0.06
C GLN A 308 -16.65 24.32 0.02
N SER A 309 -16.73 25.08 1.12
CA SER A 309 -17.65 26.22 1.24
C SER A 309 -17.05 27.45 0.58
N PHE A 310 -17.88 28.17 -0.18
CA PHE A 310 -17.48 29.37 -0.91
C PHE A 310 -18.20 30.59 -0.35
N PRO A 311 -17.56 31.77 -0.37
CA PRO A 311 -18.28 33.03 -0.15
C PRO A 311 -19.35 33.21 -1.24
N PRO A 312 -20.38 34.05 -1.00
CA PRO A 312 -21.47 34.26 -1.95
C PRO A 312 -21.02 34.60 -3.38
N GLU A 313 -19.92 35.34 -3.51
CA GLU A 313 -19.30 35.69 -4.80
C GLU A 313 -18.87 34.49 -5.65
N TYR A 314 -18.51 33.37 -5.00
CA TYR A 314 -18.02 32.14 -5.64
C TYR A 314 -18.96 30.94 -5.46
N GLU A 315 -20.16 31.16 -4.91
CA GLU A 315 -21.20 30.15 -4.73
C GLU A 315 -21.55 29.43 -6.05
N PHE A 316 -21.34 30.11 -7.19
CA PHE A 316 -21.53 29.56 -8.52
C PHE A 316 -20.65 28.33 -8.83
N LEU A 317 -19.53 28.15 -8.11
CA LEU A 317 -18.64 26.99 -8.21
C LEU A 317 -19.04 25.84 -7.29
N GLU A 318 -19.98 26.01 -6.37
CA GLU A 318 -20.39 24.93 -5.46
C GLU A 318 -20.79 23.67 -6.23
N LEU A 319 -20.32 22.53 -5.74
CA LEU A 319 -20.48 21.26 -6.43
C LEU A 319 -21.53 20.38 -5.77
N ARG A 320 -22.32 19.71 -6.58
CA ARG A 320 -23.09 18.53 -6.18
C ARG A 320 -22.16 17.32 -6.17
N MET A 321 -21.40 17.19 -5.08
CA MET A 321 -20.31 16.20 -4.92
C MET A 321 -20.65 14.78 -5.38
N PRO A 322 -21.79 14.16 -5.04
CA PRO A 322 -22.12 12.80 -5.49
C PRO A 322 -22.32 12.65 -7.01
N LYS A 323 -22.36 13.76 -7.76
CA LYS A 323 -22.51 13.80 -9.22
C LYS A 323 -21.32 14.44 -9.94
N SER A 324 -20.29 14.83 -9.19
CA SER A 324 -19.01 15.26 -9.75
C SER A 324 -18.10 14.04 -9.83
N VAL A 325 -17.89 13.55 -11.06
CA VAL A 325 -17.27 12.26 -11.33
C VAL A 325 -16.05 12.44 -12.22
N ALA A 326 -14.95 11.81 -11.81
CA ALA A 326 -13.76 11.61 -12.59
C ALA A 326 -13.73 10.22 -13.21
N VAL A 327 -13.32 10.14 -14.47
CA VAL A 327 -13.04 8.90 -15.19
C VAL A 327 -11.69 9.06 -15.86
N HIS A 328 -10.72 8.20 -15.56
CA HIS A 328 -9.40 8.20 -16.20
C HIS A 328 -9.13 6.86 -16.89
N VAL A 329 -8.52 6.90 -18.06
CA VAL A 329 -8.08 5.73 -18.82
C VAL A 329 -6.58 5.82 -18.96
N ASN A 330 -5.86 4.96 -18.24
CA ASN A 330 -4.40 4.89 -18.24
C ASN A 330 -3.99 3.77 -19.20
N PHE A 331 -3.66 4.14 -20.44
CA PHE A 331 -3.55 3.21 -21.56
C PHE A 331 -2.11 2.80 -21.88
N PHE A 332 -1.12 3.45 -21.28
CA PHE A 332 0.29 3.11 -21.44
C PHE A 332 1.00 3.15 -20.10
N GLU A 333 1.85 2.16 -19.87
CA GLU A 333 2.66 2.04 -18.66
C GLU A 333 4.07 1.57 -19.04
N GLN A 334 5.06 2.20 -18.42
CA GLN A 334 6.46 1.84 -18.50
C GLN A 334 7.01 1.69 -17.08
N ASN A 335 7.54 0.50 -16.83
CA ASN A 335 8.05 0.09 -15.53
C ASN A 335 9.57 0.05 -15.58
N VAL A 336 10.21 0.67 -14.60
CA VAL A 336 11.67 0.65 -14.41
C VAL A 336 11.96 0.10 -13.02
N ALA A 337 12.43 -1.14 -12.96
CA ALA A 337 12.84 -1.74 -11.70
C ALA A 337 14.12 -1.06 -11.19
N PHE A 338 14.14 -0.68 -9.92
CA PHE A 338 15.37 -0.22 -9.24
C PHE A 338 16.05 -1.35 -8.46
N SER A 339 15.36 -2.46 -8.28
CA SER A 339 15.83 -3.61 -7.52
C SER A 339 15.98 -4.87 -8.37
N LYS A 340 17.03 -5.66 -8.09
CA LYS A 340 17.22 -6.98 -8.70
C LYS A 340 16.06 -7.93 -8.40
N ASN A 341 15.42 -7.78 -7.24
CA ASN A 341 14.25 -8.56 -6.80
C ASN A 341 12.92 -8.09 -7.40
N GLN A 342 12.91 -7.04 -8.24
CA GLN A 342 11.72 -6.53 -8.94
C GLN A 342 10.57 -6.09 -8.02
N LYS A 343 10.83 -5.79 -6.74
CA LYS A 343 9.81 -5.41 -5.75
C LYS A 343 9.55 -3.91 -5.65
N TRP A 344 10.48 -3.10 -6.11
CA TRP A 344 10.27 -1.65 -6.18
C TRP A 344 10.95 -1.05 -7.40
N GLY A 345 10.37 0.05 -7.85
CA GLY A 345 10.76 0.71 -9.06
C GLY A 345 9.99 1.99 -9.28
N MET A 346 10.20 2.54 -10.47
CA MET A 346 9.49 3.70 -10.96
C MET A 346 8.49 3.28 -12.02
N VAL A 347 7.30 3.88 -11.95
CA VAL A 347 6.22 3.72 -12.92
C VAL A 347 5.98 5.06 -13.59
N THR A 348 6.04 5.05 -14.91
CA THR A 348 5.60 6.16 -15.75
C THR A 348 4.63 5.64 -16.81
N GLY A 349 3.99 6.52 -17.57
CA GLY A 349 2.95 6.09 -18.48
C GLY A 349 2.22 7.23 -19.18
N LEU A 350 1.07 6.90 -19.75
CA LEU A 350 0.14 7.88 -20.30
C LEU A 350 -1.29 7.54 -19.87
N GLY A 351 -2.08 8.58 -19.63
CA GLY A 351 -3.51 8.47 -19.38
C GLY A 351 -4.32 9.62 -19.97
N ILE A 352 -5.63 9.42 -20.13
CA ILE A 352 -6.58 10.48 -20.45
C ILE A 352 -7.58 10.60 -19.30
N ASN A 353 -7.74 11.82 -18.78
CA ASN A 353 -8.55 12.10 -17.61
C ASN A 353 -9.76 12.96 -18.00
N TRP A 354 -10.97 12.51 -17.71
CA TRP A 354 -12.21 13.29 -17.83
C TRP A 354 -12.75 13.65 -16.45
N ASN A 355 -12.63 14.91 -16.08
CA ASN A 355 -13.10 15.44 -14.81
C ASN A 355 -14.42 16.19 -15.03
N ASN A 356 -15.50 15.76 -14.39
CA ASN A 356 -16.82 16.39 -14.51
C ASN A 356 -17.22 17.06 -13.19
N TYR A 357 -17.25 18.38 -13.17
CA TYR A 357 -17.67 19.18 -12.03
C TYR A 357 -19.13 19.57 -12.19
N ARG A 358 -20.01 18.96 -11.39
CA ARG A 358 -21.45 19.19 -11.46
C ARG A 358 -21.84 20.27 -10.46
N PHE A 359 -22.30 21.43 -10.94
CA PHE A 359 -22.68 22.52 -10.05
C PHE A 359 -23.96 22.20 -9.26
N SER A 360 -24.02 22.69 -8.03
CA SER A 360 -25.19 22.61 -7.15
C SER A 360 -26.27 23.61 -7.58
N LYS A 361 -25.84 24.81 -7.99
CA LYS A 361 -26.69 25.90 -8.50
C LYS A 361 -26.88 25.80 -10.00
N ASN A 362 -27.91 26.50 -10.49
CA ASN A 362 -28.18 26.71 -11.90
C ASN A 362 -27.20 27.74 -12.49
N THR A 363 -25.91 27.37 -12.53
CA THR A 363 -24.82 28.24 -12.96
C THR A 363 -24.59 28.16 -14.45
N ARG A 364 -24.45 29.31 -15.12
CA ARG A 364 -23.80 29.46 -16.42
C ARG A 364 -22.45 30.13 -16.17
N LEU A 365 -21.36 29.47 -16.57
CA LEU A 365 -20.05 30.11 -16.59
C LEU A 365 -19.88 30.88 -17.89
N ASP A 366 -19.36 32.09 -17.78
CA ASP A 366 -19.00 32.93 -18.91
C ASP A 366 -17.52 33.32 -18.81
N PRO A 367 -16.72 33.01 -19.85
CA PRO A 367 -15.36 33.48 -19.95
C PRO A 367 -15.37 34.93 -20.43
N ASP A 368 -15.68 35.86 -19.53
CA ASP A 368 -15.43 37.28 -19.81
C ASP A 368 -13.90 37.52 -19.96
N SER A 369 -13.53 38.60 -20.64
CA SER A 369 -12.17 38.93 -21.07
C SER A 369 -11.13 39.01 -19.94
N SER A 370 -11.54 39.26 -18.69
CA SER A 370 -10.60 39.56 -17.60
C SER A 370 -10.64 38.59 -16.42
N TYR A 371 -11.74 37.89 -16.14
CA TYR A 371 -11.92 37.02 -14.97
C TYR A 371 -13.05 36.00 -15.19
N LEU A 372 -13.00 34.83 -14.53
CA LEU A 372 -14.07 33.83 -14.59
C LEU A 372 -15.31 34.30 -13.83
N ILE A 373 -16.43 34.41 -14.54
CA ILE A 373 -17.70 34.82 -13.96
C ILE A 373 -18.71 33.68 -14.06
N GLY A 374 -19.51 33.50 -13.00
CA GLY A 374 -20.66 32.63 -13.00
C GLY A 374 -21.96 33.43 -12.82
N TYR A 375 -22.93 33.19 -13.70
CA TYR A 375 -24.28 33.71 -13.59
C TYR A 375 -25.22 32.64 -13.07
N ARG A 376 -26.13 33.03 -12.18
CA ARG A 376 -27.28 32.21 -11.81
C ARG A 376 -28.39 32.39 -12.83
N MET A 377 -28.99 31.28 -13.25
CA MET A 377 -30.13 31.27 -14.18
C MET A 377 -31.43 31.15 -13.40
N ASP A 378 -32.21 32.23 -13.37
CA ASP A 378 -33.47 32.32 -12.64
C ASP A 378 -34.68 32.33 -13.57
N GLY A 379 -35.78 31.70 -13.15
CA GLY A 379 -37.01 31.60 -13.94
C GLY A 379 -37.11 30.39 -14.87
N ILE A 380 -36.09 29.50 -14.87
CA ILE A 380 -36.05 28.30 -15.72
C ILE A 380 -35.70 27.03 -14.96
N SER A 381 -36.34 25.92 -15.34
CA SER A 381 -36.03 24.59 -14.84
C SER A 381 -34.83 23.98 -15.57
N ILE A 382 -33.79 23.65 -14.81
CA ILE A 382 -32.52 23.13 -15.32
C ILE A 382 -32.23 21.78 -14.68
N ARG A 383 -32.15 20.76 -15.53
CA ARG A 383 -31.79 19.41 -15.10
C ARG A 383 -30.35 19.32 -14.62
N LYS A 384 -29.44 19.99 -15.34
CA LYS A 384 -28.02 20.01 -15.03
C LYS A 384 -27.25 21.15 -15.66
N THR A 385 -26.30 21.69 -14.90
CA THR A 385 -25.15 22.42 -15.42
C THR A 385 -23.86 21.77 -14.92
N LYS A 386 -22.81 21.75 -15.74
CA LYS A 386 -21.51 21.20 -15.35
C LYS A 386 -20.37 21.80 -16.16
N LEU A 387 -19.17 21.79 -15.59
CA LEU A 387 -17.90 21.97 -16.28
C LEU A 387 -17.22 20.62 -16.47
N THR A 388 -16.77 20.33 -17.69
CA THR A 388 -16.00 19.13 -18.01
C THR A 388 -14.62 19.53 -18.50
N ALA A 389 -13.57 18.97 -17.93
CA ALA A 389 -12.19 19.16 -18.35
C ALA A 389 -11.54 17.81 -18.70
N MET A 390 -10.86 17.77 -19.85
CA MET A 390 -10.16 16.61 -20.38
C MET A 390 -8.65 16.88 -20.40
N TYR A 391 -7.86 15.95 -19.88
CA TYR A 391 -6.40 16.07 -19.80
C TYR A 391 -5.70 14.84 -20.37
N LEU A 392 -4.52 15.04 -20.96
CA LEU A 392 -3.50 13.99 -21.14
C LEU A 392 -2.57 14.02 -19.93
N SER A 393 -2.34 12.88 -19.30
CA SER A 393 -1.56 12.75 -18.07
C SER A 393 -0.32 11.88 -18.25
N VAL A 394 0.77 12.27 -17.60
CA VAL A 394 2.03 11.53 -17.48
C VAL A 394 2.34 11.39 -15.99
N PRO A 395 2.29 10.18 -15.42
CA PRO A 395 2.67 9.95 -14.04
C PRO A 395 4.18 9.76 -13.90
N LEU A 396 4.68 10.06 -12.71
CA LEU A 396 5.99 9.67 -12.23
C LEU A 396 5.80 9.16 -10.80
N LEU A 397 5.73 7.83 -10.64
CA LEU A 397 5.44 7.17 -9.37
C LEU A 397 6.64 6.36 -8.93
N PHE A 398 6.91 6.38 -7.63
CA PHE A 398 7.70 5.36 -6.96
C PHE A 398 6.74 4.35 -6.37
N GLU A 399 6.92 3.09 -6.74
CA GLU A 399 6.01 2.02 -6.32
C GLU A 399 6.78 0.86 -5.71
N PHE A 400 6.23 0.37 -4.61
CA PHE A 400 6.64 -0.84 -3.92
C PHE A 400 5.52 -1.88 -4.02
N GLN A 401 5.89 -3.12 -4.29
CA GLN A 401 5.00 -4.27 -4.36
C GLN A 401 5.57 -5.46 -3.57
N THR A 402 4.71 -6.19 -2.85
CA THR A 402 5.14 -7.35 -2.05
C THR A 402 5.51 -8.56 -2.91
N ASN A 403 4.87 -8.71 -4.07
CA ASN A 403 5.10 -9.81 -5.00
C ASN A 403 4.85 -9.36 -6.45
N SER A 404 5.83 -9.55 -7.33
CA SER A 404 5.75 -9.20 -8.77
C SER A 404 5.14 -10.31 -9.65
N GLU A 405 5.07 -11.54 -9.14
CA GLU A 405 4.66 -12.74 -9.90
C GLU A 405 3.21 -13.15 -9.62
N HIS A 406 2.74 -13.03 -8.37
CA HIS A 406 1.42 -13.54 -7.94
C HIS A 406 0.48 -12.38 -7.55
N LYS A 407 -0.07 -11.72 -8.58
CA LYS A 407 -0.87 -10.48 -8.44
C LYS A 407 -2.16 -10.60 -7.62
N LYS A 408 -2.74 -11.81 -7.50
CA LYS A 408 -4.04 -11.99 -6.84
C LYS A 408 -4.02 -11.66 -5.35
N ASN A 409 -2.88 -11.84 -4.68
CA ASN A 409 -2.71 -11.60 -3.24
C ASN A 409 -1.48 -10.72 -2.95
N SER A 410 -1.14 -9.79 -3.84
CA SER A 410 -0.04 -8.85 -3.63
C SER A 410 -0.56 -7.51 -3.14
N PHE A 411 0.13 -6.94 -2.16
CA PHE A 411 -0.03 -5.55 -1.76
C PHE A 411 0.91 -4.68 -2.59
N HIS A 412 0.45 -3.51 -2.99
CA HIS A 412 1.31 -2.49 -3.58
C HIS A 412 0.91 -1.09 -3.10
N ILE A 413 1.90 -0.21 -3.06
CA ILE A 413 1.75 1.20 -2.76
C ILE A 413 2.63 2.01 -3.70
N GLY A 414 2.02 3.00 -4.34
CA GLY A 414 2.68 3.95 -5.22
C GLY A 414 2.43 5.37 -4.77
N ALA A 415 3.47 6.20 -4.79
CA ALA A 415 3.35 7.63 -4.52
C ALA A 415 4.19 8.44 -5.50
N GLY A 416 3.73 9.63 -5.86
CA GLY A 416 4.48 10.50 -6.77
C GLY A 416 3.67 11.65 -7.32
N MET A 417 4.02 12.07 -8.52
CA MET A 417 3.45 13.25 -9.18
C MET A 417 2.83 12.87 -10.53
N ILE A 418 1.79 13.59 -10.94
CA ILE A 418 1.19 13.48 -12.27
C ILE A 418 1.22 14.84 -12.94
N ALA A 419 1.92 14.94 -14.07
CA ALA A 419 1.85 16.11 -14.94
C ALA A 419 0.73 15.92 -15.95
N SER A 420 -0.16 16.89 -16.08
CA SER A 420 -1.34 16.83 -16.94
C SER A 420 -1.43 18.04 -17.85
N ALA A 421 -1.60 17.83 -19.15
CA ALA A 421 -1.87 18.88 -20.14
C ALA A 421 -3.37 18.89 -20.50
N ARG A 422 -4.03 20.05 -20.39
CA ARG A 422 -5.45 20.19 -20.71
C ARG A 422 -5.66 20.13 -22.22
N LEU A 423 -6.44 19.16 -22.68
CA LEU A 423 -6.78 18.97 -24.09
C LEU A 423 -8.06 19.71 -24.47
N SER A 424 -9.05 19.72 -23.59
CA SER A 424 -10.34 20.36 -23.85
C SER A 424 -11.05 20.69 -22.55
N SER A 425 -11.82 21.76 -22.55
CA SER A 425 -12.80 22.07 -21.52
C SER A 425 -14.08 22.59 -22.14
N HIS A 426 -15.20 22.25 -21.52
CA HIS A 426 -16.50 22.75 -21.94
C HIS A 426 -17.48 22.78 -20.79
N THR A 427 -18.38 23.76 -20.80
CA THR A 427 -19.59 23.72 -19.99
C THR A 427 -20.71 22.99 -20.73
N LYS A 428 -21.65 22.43 -19.96
CA LYS A 428 -22.82 21.75 -20.52
C LYS A 428 -24.04 22.00 -19.64
N ILE A 429 -25.06 22.60 -20.24
CA ILE A 429 -26.34 22.91 -19.58
C ILE A 429 -27.44 22.11 -20.26
N TYR A 430 -28.27 21.41 -19.48
CA TYR A 430 -29.48 20.73 -19.94
C TYR A 430 -30.69 21.41 -19.32
N TYR A 431 -31.61 21.82 -20.16
CA TYR A 431 -32.84 22.48 -19.79
C TYR A 431 -33.98 21.44 -19.79
N ASP A 432 -34.92 21.59 -18.87
CA ASP A 432 -36.17 20.81 -18.89
C ASP A 432 -37.27 21.54 -19.67
N GLU A 433 -37.11 22.83 -19.92
CA GLU A 433 -38.05 23.70 -20.64
C GLU A 433 -37.43 24.23 -21.94
N HIS A 434 -38.24 24.41 -22.98
CA HIS A 434 -37.80 24.81 -24.32
C HIS A 434 -38.29 26.21 -24.69
N ASN A 435 -37.50 26.97 -25.44
CA ASN A 435 -37.76 28.34 -25.88
C ASN A 435 -38.28 29.29 -24.76
N LYS A 436 -37.88 29.04 -23.52
CA LYS A 436 -38.33 29.81 -22.35
C LYS A 436 -37.32 30.91 -22.03
N GLU A 437 -37.84 32.10 -21.77
CA GLU A 437 -37.05 33.22 -21.27
C GLU A 437 -36.68 33.03 -19.81
N TYR A 438 -35.46 33.41 -19.47
CA TYR A 438 -34.91 33.34 -18.13
C TYR A 438 -33.92 34.47 -17.92
N THR A 439 -33.65 34.78 -16.66
CA THR A 439 -32.77 35.89 -16.29
C THR A 439 -31.43 35.37 -15.84
N LEU A 440 -30.37 36.10 -16.17
CA LEU A 440 -29.05 35.93 -15.58
C LEU A 440 -28.89 36.91 -14.44
N SER A 441 -28.55 36.40 -13.26
CA SER A 441 -28.23 37.21 -12.09
C SER A 441 -26.83 36.91 -11.57
N ARG A 442 -26.16 37.91 -10.98
CA ARG A 442 -24.82 37.79 -10.39
C ARG A 442 -24.79 38.44 -9.01
N TYR A 443 -24.08 37.82 -8.07
CA TYR A 443 -23.84 38.43 -6.76
C TYR A 443 -22.96 39.68 -6.87
N SER A 444 -23.40 40.77 -6.27
CA SER A 444 -22.64 42.02 -6.11
C SER A 444 -22.24 42.18 -4.64
N ALA A 445 -20.93 42.27 -4.40
CA ALA A 445 -20.40 42.47 -3.05
C ALA A 445 -20.78 43.85 -2.47
N GLU A 446 -20.98 44.85 -3.33
CA GLU A 446 -21.37 46.20 -2.93
C GLU A 446 -22.81 46.25 -2.39
N SER A 447 -23.75 45.56 -3.05
CA SER A 447 -25.16 45.53 -2.63
C SER A 447 -25.49 44.36 -1.70
N GLY A 448 -24.60 43.36 -1.61
CA GLY A 448 -24.79 42.13 -0.86
C GLY A 448 -25.88 41.21 -1.43
N LYS A 449 -26.29 41.42 -2.70
CA LYS A 449 -27.43 40.74 -3.33
C LYS A 449 -27.10 40.27 -4.74
N TYR A 450 -27.94 39.37 -5.26
CA TYR A 450 -27.92 39.00 -6.67
C TYR A 450 -28.63 40.09 -7.49
N GLU A 451 -27.92 40.65 -8.45
CA GLU A 451 -28.40 41.69 -9.36
C GLU A 451 -28.66 41.09 -10.74
N LEU A 452 -29.73 41.55 -11.40
CA LEU A 452 -30.07 41.17 -12.76
C LEU A 452 -29.02 41.73 -13.72
N VAL A 453 -28.49 40.86 -14.58
CA VAL A 453 -27.48 41.21 -15.59
C VAL A 453 -28.09 41.22 -16.99
N ASP A 454 -28.86 40.19 -17.34
CA ASP A 454 -29.40 40.02 -18.69
C ASP A 454 -30.68 39.17 -18.71
N ASN A 455 -31.47 39.32 -19.76
CA ASN A 455 -32.66 38.50 -20.05
C ASN A 455 -32.38 37.67 -21.30
N ILE A 456 -32.41 36.34 -21.16
CA ILE A 456 -32.00 35.42 -22.23
C ILE A 456 -33.14 34.45 -22.54
N GLN A 457 -33.39 34.23 -23.83
CA GLN A 457 -34.19 33.09 -24.28
C GLN A 457 -33.30 31.87 -24.50
N ASN A 458 -33.65 30.72 -23.92
CA ASN A 458 -32.82 29.53 -24.09
C ASN A 458 -32.86 29.02 -25.56
N PRO A 459 -31.72 28.61 -26.14
CA PRO A 459 -31.64 28.29 -27.57
C PRO A 459 -32.05 26.84 -27.90
N VAL A 460 -32.81 26.18 -27.01
CA VAL A 460 -33.05 24.74 -27.03
C VAL A 460 -34.47 24.39 -27.48
N SER A 461 -34.57 23.35 -28.30
CA SER A 461 -35.83 22.88 -28.91
C SER A 461 -36.20 21.48 -28.39
N PRO A 462 -37.41 20.96 -28.70
CA PRO A 462 -37.81 19.61 -28.30
C PRO A 462 -36.82 18.51 -28.74
N ASN A 463 -36.14 18.72 -29.86
CA ASN A 463 -35.15 17.78 -30.41
C ASN A 463 -33.72 18.01 -29.87
N ASN A 464 -33.46 19.12 -29.18
CA ASN A 464 -32.16 19.43 -28.59
C ASN A 464 -32.31 20.21 -27.28
N SER A 465 -32.32 19.51 -26.15
CA SER A 465 -32.51 20.06 -24.80
C SER A 465 -31.21 20.53 -24.11
N LYS A 466 -30.09 20.63 -24.83
CA LYS A 466 -28.79 20.95 -24.21
C LYS A 466 -27.96 21.95 -25.01
N THR A 467 -27.16 22.72 -24.28
CA THR A 467 -26.10 23.57 -24.83
C THR A 467 -24.74 23.09 -24.34
N LYS A 468 -23.71 23.25 -25.17
CA LYS A 468 -22.30 23.04 -24.80
C LYS A 468 -21.52 24.25 -25.26
N ASN A 469 -20.70 24.82 -24.38
CA ASN A 469 -19.77 25.89 -24.75
C ASN A 469 -18.34 25.38 -24.51
N PHE A 470 -17.51 25.36 -25.55
CA PHE A 470 -16.10 24.94 -25.47
C PHE A 470 -15.23 26.18 -25.32
N ASP A 471 -14.50 26.24 -24.21
CA ASP A 471 -13.63 27.35 -23.86
C ASP A 471 -12.58 26.86 -22.84
N ASP A 472 -11.53 27.62 -22.59
CA ASP A 472 -10.63 27.39 -21.47
C ASP A 472 -11.19 27.81 -20.11
N PHE A 473 -12.17 28.71 -20.04
CA PHE A 473 -12.74 29.24 -18.78
C PHE A 473 -11.66 29.73 -17.82
N HIS A 474 -10.60 30.32 -18.36
CA HIS A 474 -9.40 30.73 -17.64
C HIS A 474 -8.70 29.60 -16.87
N MET A 475 -8.97 28.33 -17.17
CA MET A 475 -8.29 27.19 -16.54
C MET A 475 -6.82 27.13 -16.95
N GLN A 476 -5.97 26.66 -16.04
CA GLN A 476 -4.56 26.41 -16.33
C GLN A 476 -4.43 25.43 -17.51
N PRO A 477 -3.46 25.65 -18.43
CA PRO A 477 -3.16 24.69 -19.49
C PRO A 477 -2.48 23.43 -18.95
N PHE A 478 -1.76 23.54 -17.82
CA PHE A 478 -1.07 22.45 -17.16
C PHE A 478 -1.53 22.28 -15.71
N LYS A 479 -1.58 21.05 -15.25
CA LYS A 479 -1.96 20.66 -13.89
C LYS A 479 -0.96 19.66 -13.36
N PHE A 480 -0.52 19.84 -12.12
CA PHE A 480 0.41 18.97 -11.42
C PHE A 480 -0.28 18.43 -10.19
N ASP A 481 -0.46 17.12 -10.12
CA ASP A 481 -1.10 16.47 -8.99
C ASP A 481 -0.09 15.68 -8.17
N ALA A 482 -0.10 15.84 -6.85
CA ALA A 482 0.43 14.84 -5.94
C ALA A 482 -0.54 13.65 -5.91
N THR A 483 -0.04 12.42 -5.94
CA THR A 483 -0.87 11.21 -5.97
C THR A 483 -0.34 10.13 -5.03
N VAL A 484 -1.29 9.40 -4.46
CA VAL A 484 -1.05 8.13 -3.76
C VAL A 484 -1.98 7.07 -4.34
N ARG A 485 -1.46 5.86 -4.53
CA ARG A 485 -2.16 4.67 -5.00
C ARG A 485 -1.85 3.52 -4.06
N ILE A 486 -2.88 2.80 -3.61
CA ILE A 486 -2.73 1.66 -2.71
C ILE A 486 -3.64 0.55 -3.22
N GLY A 487 -3.11 -0.66 -3.29
CA GLY A 487 -3.88 -1.82 -3.74
C GLY A 487 -3.56 -3.10 -2.99
N TRP A 488 -4.58 -3.95 -2.89
CA TRP A 488 -4.48 -5.32 -2.44
C TRP A 488 -5.28 -6.20 -3.38
N GLY A 489 -4.59 -7.08 -4.11
CA GLY A 489 -5.23 -7.98 -5.06
C GLY A 489 -6.03 -7.22 -6.12
N PHE A 490 -7.35 -7.39 -6.12
CA PHE A 490 -8.24 -6.75 -7.11
C PHE A 490 -8.77 -5.37 -6.68
N VAL A 491 -8.56 -4.96 -5.43
CA VAL A 491 -9.04 -3.67 -4.92
C VAL A 491 -7.90 -2.67 -4.96
N ASN A 492 -8.07 -1.61 -5.74
CA ASN A 492 -7.07 -0.56 -5.91
C ASN A 492 -7.74 0.79 -5.68
N LEU A 493 -7.13 1.62 -4.84
CA LEU A 493 -7.57 2.95 -4.49
C LEU A 493 -6.55 3.97 -4.95
N PHE A 494 -7.02 5.14 -5.39
CA PHE A 494 -6.16 6.26 -5.72
C PHE A 494 -6.74 7.57 -5.18
N ALA A 495 -5.85 8.49 -4.86
CA ALA A 495 -6.17 9.86 -4.52
C ALA A 495 -5.19 10.81 -5.21
N THR A 496 -5.69 11.93 -5.71
CA THR A 496 -4.90 13.01 -6.30
C THR A 496 -5.29 14.36 -5.71
N TYR A 497 -4.30 15.23 -5.54
CA TYR A 497 -4.47 16.62 -5.11
C TYR A 497 -3.59 17.52 -5.98
N SER A 498 -4.19 18.51 -6.62
CA SER A 498 -3.51 19.47 -7.48
C SER A 498 -2.69 20.43 -6.62
N VAL A 499 -1.39 20.50 -6.88
CA VAL A 499 -0.49 21.43 -6.17
C VAL A 499 -0.54 22.85 -6.75
N ASN A 500 -1.14 23.03 -7.93
CA ASN A 500 -1.40 24.33 -8.53
C ASN A 500 -2.91 24.63 -8.62
N GLU A 501 -3.23 25.92 -8.67
CA GLU A 501 -4.58 26.44 -8.84
C GLU A 501 -5.24 25.92 -10.12
N MET A 502 -6.57 25.74 -10.10
CA MET A 502 -7.36 25.35 -11.27
C MET A 502 -7.36 26.43 -12.36
N PHE A 503 -7.40 27.70 -11.95
CA PHE A 503 -7.49 28.85 -12.84
C PHE A 503 -6.14 29.57 -12.98
N LYS A 504 -5.98 30.32 -14.06
CA LYS A 504 -4.84 31.22 -14.28
C LYS A 504 -4.82 32.25 -13.15
N LYS A 505 -3.63 32.60 -12.67
CA LYS A 505 -3.43 33.54 -11.55
C LYS A 505 -4.21 34.84 -11.79
N GLY A 506 -5.07 35.22 -10.86
CA GLY A 506 -5.90 36.43 -10.93
C GLY A 506 -7.01 36.41 -11.99
N LYS A 507 -7.31 35.24 -12.59
CA LYS A 507 -8.38 35.05 -13.59
C LYS A 507 -9.55 34.23 -13.09
N GLY A 508 -9.54 33.80 -11.83
CA GLY A 508 -10.61 33.07 -11.20
C GLY A 508 -10.34 32.88 -9.71
N PRO A 509 -11.28 32.26 -8.97
CA PRO A 509 -11.10 31.96 -7.56
C PRO A 509 -9.93 31.01 -7.32
N GLU A 510 -9.19 31.22 -6.23
CA GLU A 510 -8.08 30.33 -5.87
C GLU A 510 -8.62 28.99 -5.34
N VAL A 511 -8.61 27.97 -6.21
CA VAL A 511 -9.11 26.62 -5.86
C VAL A 511 -8.21 25.52 -6.39
N TYR A 512 -8.10 24.43 -5.62
CA TYR A 512 -7.19 23.31 -5.85
C TYR A 512 -8.00 22.03 -6.10
N PRO A 513 -7.98 21.49 -7.33
CA PRO A 513 -8.69 20.26 -7.66
C PRO A 513 -8.18 19.03 -6.90
N TRP A 514 -9.09 18.11 -6.58
CA TRP A 514 -8.75 16.81 -6.03
C TRP A 514 -9.63 15.71 -6.62
N THR A 515 -9.18 14.46 -6.55
CA THR A 515 -9.93 13.27 -6.95
C THR A 515 -9.64 12.12 -6.01
N ILE A 516 -10.67 11.34 -5.64
CA ILE A 516 -10.51 10.07 -4.91
C ILE A 516 -11.37 9.00 -5.57
N GLY A 517 -10.83 7.80 -5.72
CA GLY A 517 -11.55 6.75 -6.42
C GLY A 517 -10.91 5.39 -6.34
N ILE A 518 -11.43 4.52 -7.20
CA ILE A 518 -11.04 3.13 -7.37
C ILE A 518 -10.48 2.93 -8.77
N THR A 519 -9.43 2.12 -8.86
CA THR A 519 -8.84 1.67 -10.11
C THR A 519 -9.35 0.28 -10.44
N PHE A 520 -10.05 0.18 -11.55
CA PHE A 520 -10.49 -1.07 -12.14
C PHE A 520 -9.54 -1.47 -13.25
N VAL A 521 -9.30 -2.77 -13.38
CA VAL A 521 -8.36 -3.36 -14.35
C VAL A 521 -6.90 -3.11 -13.94
N ASN A 522 -6.31 -4.11 -13.32
CA ASN A 522 -4.91 -4.47 -13.48
C ASN A 522 -4.85 -6.00 -13.42
N PHE A 523 -4.53 -6.67 -14.55
CA PHE A 523 -4.33 -8.12 -14.58
C PHE A 523 -2.93 -8.47 -14.15
#